data_AF-A0A6J4TBT5-F1
#
_entry.id   AF-A0A6J4TBT5-F1
#
_cell.length_a   1.000
_cell.length_b   1.000
_cell.length_c   1.000
_cell.angle_alpha   90.00
_cell.angle_beta   90.00
_cell.angle_gamma   90.00
#
_symmetry.space_group_name_H-M   'P 1'
#
loop_
_entity.id
_entity.type
_entity.pdbx_description
1 polymer ?
#
loop_
_entity_poly.entity_id
_entity_poly.type
_entity_poly.pdbx_seq_one_letter_code
_entity_poly.pdbx_strand_id
1 'polypeptide(L)'
;MADDSLKRHGEQDGSPESNLNNAAEGEGMGQATSAGTQALDDPSEHHAEPSAFGLTATAWVSVAMLVVIAILIWKKVPALIGRALDRKIEGIRTQLDEAARLRSDAEALKAEYEARTSAAGGEVQAMLDRARGEADGIVAQARLDADALVARRTAMAEAKIAAAERAAVADVRARVANAATAAAAHIIAERHGVAEDRALVNRTISDLGRLN
;
A
#
# COMPACT_ATOMS: atom_id res chain seq x y z
N MET A 1 -25.50 -43.95 15.06
CA MET A 1 -24.97 -43.26 13.87
C MET A 1 -23.77 -42.47 14.38
N ALA A 2 -22.65 -43.17 14.56
CA ALA A 2 -21.44 -43.03 13.73
C ALA A 2 -20.78 -41.67 14.02
N ASP A 3 -19.59 -41.56 14.59
CA ASP A 3 -18.40 -42.36 14.28
C ASP A 3 -17.39 -42.26 15.45
N ASP A 4 -17.10 -43.42 16.06
CA ASP A 4 -16.01 -43.66 17.00
C ASP A 4 -14.88 -44.34 16.22
N SER A 5 -13.91 -43.57 15.76
CA SER A 5 -12.75 -44.08 15.01
C SER A 5 -11.45 -43.39 15.39
N LEU A 6 -11.31 -43.02 16.67
CA LEU A 6 -10.02 -42.66 17.27
C LEU A 6 -9.45 -43.87 18.04
N LYS A 7 -9.17 -44.96 17.33
CA LYS A 7 -8.41 -46.09 17.86
C LYS A 7 -7.78 -46.88 16.73
N ARG A 8 -6.52 -46.55 16.43
CA ARG A 8 -5.43 -47.51 16.24
C ARG A 8 -4.14 -46.72 15.99
N HIS A 9 -3.47 -46.43 17.11
CA HIS A 9 -2.01 -46.39 17.15
C HIS A 9 -1.50 -47.69 16.54
N GLY A 10 -0.81 -47.56 15.42
CA GLY A 10 0.00 -48.60 14.80
C GLY A 10 1.34 -47.98 14.49
N GLU A 11 2.15 -47.81 15.53
CA GLU A 11 3.61 -47.74 15.42
C GLU A 11 4.08 -48.83 14.44
N GLN A 12 4.50 -48.43 13.24
CA GLN A 12 5.51 -49.19 12.51
C GLN A 12 6.86 -48.67 12.99
N ASP A 13 7.20 -49.11 14.19
CA ASP A 13 8.55 -49.11 14.70
C ASP A 13 9.35 -50.15 13.91
N GLY A 14 10.00 -49.70 12.84
CA GLY A 14 11.05 -50.45 12.16
C GLY A 14 12.33 -50.45 13.01
N SER A 15 12.23 -50.94 14.24
CA SER A 15 13.37 -51.14 15.12
C SER A 15 14.31 -52.18 14.51
N PRO A 16 15.63 -51.91 14.42
CA PRO A 16 16.62 -52.81 13.84
C PRO A 16 16.83 -54.13 14.61
N GLU A 17 16.08 -54.35 15.70
CA GLU A 17 16.24 -55.50 16.58
C GLU A 17 15.46 -56.75 16.13
N SER A 18 14.44 -56.62 15.26
CA SER A 18 13.68 -57.79 14.78
C SER A 18 14.43 -58.65 13.74
N ASN A 19 15.50 -58.10 13.13
CA ASN A 19 16.37 -58.84 12.22
C ASN A 19 17.46 -59.65 12.94
N LEU A 20 17.59 -59.51 14.26
CA LEU A 20 18.62 -60.20 15.05
C LEU A 20 18.16 -61.57 15.56
N ASN A 21 16.86 -61.90 15.50
CA ASN A 21 16.31 -63.14 16.05
C ASN A 21 16.15 -64.28 15.03
N ASN A 22 16.49 -64.05 13.75
CA ASN A 22 16.57 -65.11 12.72
C ASN A 22 18.00 -65.62 12.50
N ALA A 23 18.95 -65.24 13.36
CA ALA A 23 20.37 -65.52 13.20
C ALA A 23 20.92 -66.63 14.13
N ALA A 24 20.10 -67.27 14.96
CA ALA A 24 20.57 -68.11 16.07
C ALA A 24 20.07 -69.57 16.09
N GLU A 25 19.50 -70.10 14.99
CA GLU A 25 19.09 -71.50 14.92
C GLU A 25 19.51 -72.14 13.59
N GLY A 26 20.66 -72.80 13.62
CA GLY A 26 21.23 -73.50 12.48
C GLY A 26 22.68 -73.98 12.70
N GLU A 27 23.01 -74.52 13.87
CA GLU A 27 24.26 -75.26 14.05
C GLU A 27 24.04 -76.76 13.81
N GLY A 28 24.88 -77.35 12.95
CA GLY A 28 25.09 -78.80 12.95
C GLY A 28 25.13 -79.50 11.59
N MET A 29 25.96 -79.06 10.65
CA MET A 29 26.51 -79.96 9.64
C MET A 29 27.85 -79.43 9.13
N GLY A 30 28.93 -80.06 9.62
CA GLY A 30 30.28 -79.79 9.17
C GLY A 30 30.45 -80.18 7.71
N GLN A 31 30.78 -79.20 6.88
CA GLN A 31 31.72 -79.37 5.78
C GLN A 31 32.33 -78.01 5.49
N ALA A 32 33.64 -77.94 5.70
CA ALA A 32 34.45 -76.79 5.36
C ALA A 32 34.44 -76.59 3.84
N THR A 33 33.67 -75.61 3.36
CA THR A 33 33.82 -75.13 1.99
C THR A 33 34.71 -73.90 2.01
N SER A 34 36.01 -74.16 2.21
CA SER A 34 37.03 -73.22 1.76
C SER A 34 36.83 -73.04 0.25
N ALA A 35 36.42 -71.85 -0.20
CA ALA A 35 36.58 -71.45 -1.59
C ALA A 35 38.07 -71.22 -1.86
N GLY A 36 38.84 -72.31 -1.83
CA GLY A 36 40.16 -72.36 -2.41
C GLY A 36 39.98 -72.48 -3.91
N THR A 37 40.46 -71.50 -4.67
CA THR A 37 40.82 -71.70 -6.06
C THR A 37 41.91 -72.78 -6.07
N GLN A 38 41.47 -74.02 -6.15
CA GLN A 38 42.33 -75.17 -6.33
C GLN A 38 42.75 -75.14 -7.79
N ALA A 39 43.85 -74.45 -8.07
CA ALA A 39 44.61 -74.68 -9.28
C ALA A 39 45.09 -76.14 -9.21
N LEU A 40 44.44 -77.02 -9.97
CA LEU A 40 44.99 -78.33 -10.27
C LEU A 40 46.24 -78.10 -11.12
N ASP A 41 47.40 -78.12 -10.48
CA ASP A 41 48.67 -78.44 -11.12
C ASP A 41 48.60 -79.91 -11.56
N ASP A 42 48.19 -80.13 -12.81
CA ASP A 42 48.36 -81.39 -13.52
C ASP A 42 49.70 -81.34 -14.28
N PRO A 43 50.72 -82.14 -13.92
CA PRO A 43 52.06 -82.03 -14.47
C PRO A 43 52.20 -82.85 -15.75
N SER A 44 51.35 -82.64 -16.76
CA SER A 44 51.62 -83.02 -18.16
C SER A 44 50.44 -82.76 -19.09
N GLU A 45 49.81 -81.58 -19.02
CA GLU A 45 48.98 -81.11 -20.13
C GLU A 45 49.69 -79.98 -20.86
N HIS A 46 50.26 -80.31 -22.02
CA HIS A 46 50.57 -79.31 -23.01
C HIS A 46 49.26 -78.62 -23.38
N HIS A 47 48.96 -77.49 -22.75
CA HIS A 47 47.97 -76.53 -23.26
C HIS A 47 48.45 -76.12 -24.65
N ALA A 48 48.04 -76.89 -25.66
CA ALA A 48 48.08 -76.47 -27.04
C ALA A 48 47.13 -75.29 -27.11
N GLU A 49 47.67 -74.09 -26.90
CA GLU A 49 46.91 -72.88 -27.13
C GLU A 49 46.35 -73.00 -28.54
N PRO A 50 45.02 -72.99 -28.74
CA PRO A 50 44.44 -73.03 -30.07
C PRO A 50 44.85 -71.74 -30.76
N SER A 51 45.98 -71.79 -31.46
CA SER A 51 46.56 -70.68 -32.18
C SER A 51 46.09 -70.78 -33.62
N ALA A 52 45.01 -70.08 -33.93
CA ALA A 52 44.65 -69.84 -35.32
C ALA A 52 45.66 -68.84 -35.91
N PHE A 53 46.33 -69.20 -37.01
CA PHE A 53 47.31 -68.33 -37.69
C PHE A 53 48.52 -67.89 -36.84
N GLY A 54 48.97 -68.71 -35.88
CA GLY A 54 50.21 -68.44 -35.12
C GLY A 54 50.07 -67.38 -34.00
N LEU A 55 48.84 -66.99 -33.68
CA LEU A 55 48.54 -66.06 -32.59
C LEU A 55 47.83 -66.79 -31.46
N THR A 56 48.19 -66.49 -30.22
CA THR A 56 47.57 -67.06 -29.02
C THR A 56 46.09 -66.65 -28.91
N ALA A 57 45.28 -67.40 -28.17
CA ALA A 57 43.87 -67.05 -27.96
C ALA A 57 43.71 -65.64 -27.33
N THR A 58 44.64 -65.26 -26.45
CA THR A 58 44.70 -63.92 -25.85
C THR A 58 45.03 -62.83 -26.88
N ALA A 59 45.86 -63.11 -27.88
CA ALA A 59 46.14 -62.20 -28.97
C ALA A 59 44.89 -61.96 -29.84
N TRP A 60 44.12 -62.99 -30.17
CA TRP A 60 42.87 -62.82 -30.93
C TRP A 60 41.81 -62.03 -30.15
N VAL A 61 41.70 -62.24 -28.82
CA VAL A 61 40.84 -61.44 -27.94
C VAL A 61 41.30 -59.97 -27.89
N SER A 62 42.61 -59.73 -27.81
CA SER A 62 43.16 -58.36 -27.81
C SER A 62 42.87 -57.63 -29.12
N VAL A 63 42.96 -58.32 -30.27
CA VAL A 63 42.61 -57.78 -31.59
C VAL A 63 41.11 -57.50 -31.69
N ALA A 64 40.25 -58.42 -31.23
CA ALA A 64 38.81 -58.20 -31.19
C ALA A 64 38.45 -56.98 -30.32
N MET A 65 39.08 -56.81 -29.16
CA MET A 65 38.87 -55.65 -28.29
C MET A 65 39.34 -54.35 -28.94
N LEU A 66 40.48 -54.38 -29.64
CA LEU A 66 40.98 -53.25 -30.43
C LEU A 66 39.99 -52.85 -31.54
N VAL A 67 39.42 -53.82 -32.25
CA VAL A 67 38.42 -53.57 -33.29
C VAL A 67 37.15 -52.96 -32.68
N VAL A 68 36.67 -53.45 -31.54
CA VAL A 68 35.53 -52.87 -30.83
C VAL A 68 35.81 -51.42 -30.42
N ILE A 69 36.98 -51.14 -29.84
CA ILE A 69 37.38 -49.78 -29.47
C ILE A 69 37.47 -48.87 -30.71
N ALA A 70 38.06 -49.36 -31.80
CA ALA A 70 38.15 -48.61 -33.06
C ALA A 70 36.75 -48.29 -33.63
N ILE A 71 35.82 -49.24 -33.58
CA ILE A 71 34.42 -49.03 -33.99
C ILE A 71 33.73 -48.01 -33.07
N LEU A 72 33.94 -48.07 -31.75
CA LEU A 72 33.36 -47.11 -30.79
C LEU A 72 33.87 -45.68 -31.02
N ILE A 73 35.16 -45.54 -31.33
CA ILE A 73 35.76 -44.24 -31.69
C ILE A 73 35.20 -43.76 -33.03
N TRP A 74 35.11 -44.64 -34.04
CA TRP A 74 34.56 -44.28 -35.35
C TRP A 74 33.08 -43.90 -35.28
N LYS A 75 32.31 -44.56 -34.43
CA LYS A 75 30.90 -44.23 -34.12
C LYS A 75 30.73 -43.08 -33.13
N LYS A 76 31.83 -42.46 -32.69
CA LYS A 76 31.84 -41.25 -31.85
C LYS A 76 31.05 -41.38 -30.54
N VAL A 77 30.98 -42.59 -29.98
CA VAL A 77 30.34 -42.86 -28.69
C VAL A 77 30.91 -41.99 -27.56
N PRO A 78 32.25 -41.85 -27.38
CA PRO A 78 32.78 -40.96 -26.34
C PRO A 78 32.39 -39.48 -26.54
N ALA A 79 32.30 -39.02 -27.79
CA ALA A 79 31.88 -37.66 -28.09
C ALA A 79 30.38 -37.42 -27.80
N LEU A 80 29.52 -38.44 -27.98
CA LEU A 80 28.10 -38.36 -27.65
C LEU A 80 27.88 -38.22 -26.13
N ILE A 81 28.65 -38.96 -25.33
CA ILE A 81 28.61 -38.88 -23.87
C ILE A 81 29.11 -37.51 -23.40
N GLY A 82 30.23 -37.01 -23.95
CA GLY A 82 30.72 -35.66 -23.69
C GLY A 82 29.65 -34.60 -23.96
N ARG A 83 29.02 -34.63 -25.14
CA ARG A 83 27.92 -33.71 -25.49
C ARG A 83 26.68 -33.83 -24.61
N ALA A 84 26.39 -35.00 -24.05
CA ALA A 84 25.28 -35.15 -23.11
C ALA A 84 25.60 -34.51 -21.75
N LEU A 85 26.86 -34.63 -21.30
CA LEU A 85 27.35 -34.00 -20.09
C LEU A 85 27.43 -32.48 -20.25
N ASP A 86 27.96 -31.99 -21.37
CA ASP A 86 28.01 -30.56 -21.69
C ASP A 86 26.61 -29.93 -21.70
N ARG A 87 25.62 -30.63 -22.29
CA ARG A 87 24.22 -30.17 -22.28
C ARG A 87 23.63 -30.10 -20.87
N LYS A 88 23.99 -31.03 -19.98
CA LYS A 88 23.57 -30.97 -18.57
C LYS A 88 24.24 -29.81 -17.85
N ILE A 89 25.53 -29.59 -18.07
CA ILE A 89 26.28 -28.48 -17.49
C ILE A 89 25.67 -27.14 -17.93
N GLU A 90 25.38 -27.00 -19.23
CA GLU A 90 24.76 -25.79 -19.77
C GLU A 90 23.37 -25.56 -19.18
N GLY A 91 22.54 -26.60 -19.09
CA GLY A 91 21.22 -26.50 -18.45
C GLY A 91 21.29 -26.10 -16.97
N ILE A 92 22.28 -26.60 -16.22
CA ILE A 92 22.50 -26.21 -14.82
C ILE A 92 22.98 -24.76 -14.74
N ARG A 93 23.87 -24.33 -15.64
CA ARG A 93 24.32 -22.93 -15.71
C ARG A 93 23.16 -21.99 -15.99
N THR A 94 22.32 -22.28 -16.99
CA THR A 94 21.12 -21.49 -17.27
C THR A 94 20.21 -21.39 -16.06
N GLN A 95 19.95 -22.51 -15.37
CA GLN A 95 19.11 -22.51 -14.15
C GLN A 95 19.73 -21.70 -13.01
N LEU A 96 21.05 -21.76 -12.84
CA LEU A 96 21.76 -20.99 -11.83
C LEU A 96 21.74 -19.49 -12.14
N ASP A 97 21.92 -19.13 -13.41
CA ASP A 97 21.85 -17.75 -13.88
C ASP A 97 20.43 -17.18 -13.73
N GLU A 98 19.39 -17.97 -14.05
CA GLU A 98 17.99 -17.59 -13.84
C GLU A 98 17.68 -17.42 -12.35
N ALA A 99 18.16 -18.34 -11.49
CA ALA A 99 17.99 -18.23 -10.04
C ALA A 99 18.73 -17.01 -9.47
N ALA A 100 19.93 -16.71 -9.96
CA ALA A 100 20.70 -15.53 -9.56
C ALA A 100 20.00 -14.23 -9.99
N ARG A 101 19.44 -14.19 -11.21
CA ARG A 101 18.62 -13.07 -11.69
C ARG A 101 17.36 -12.90 -10.85
N LEU A 102 16.62 -13.98 -10.60
CA LEU A 102 15.40 -13.93 -9.79
C LEU A 102 15.68 -13.43 -8.37
N ARG A 103 16.81 -13.84 -7.79
CA ARG A 103 17.26 -13.33 -6.49
C ARG A 103 17.60 -11.84 -6.55
N SER A 104 18.35 -11.41 -7.57
CA SER A 104 18.66 -9.99 -7.77
C SER A 104 17.40 -9.15 -7.94
N ASP A 105 16.42 -9.63 -8.71
CA ASP A 105 15.14 -8.95 -8.93
C ASP A 105 14.32 -8.89 -7.65
N ALA A 106 14.32 -9.95 -6.84
CA ALA A 106 13.66 -9.95 -5.53
C ALA A 106 14.33 -8.99 -4.53
N GLU A 107 15.67 -8.94 -4.51
CA GLU A 107 16.43 -8.00 -3.68
C GLU A 107 16.18 -6.55 -4.12
N ALA A 108 16.16 -6.28 -5.44
CA ALA A 108 15.82 -4.97 -5.99
C ALA A 108 14.39 -4.55 -5.65
N LEU A 109 13.42 -5.47 -5.81
CA LEU A 109 12.02 -5.22 -5.49
C LEU A 109 11.84 -4.93 -3.99
N LYS A 110 12.50 -5.70 -3.12
CA LYS A 110 12.50 -5.46 -1.68
C LYS A 110 13.05 -4.07 -1.34
N ALA A 111 14.20 -3.69 -1.91
CA ALA A 111 14.79 -2.38 -1.71
C ALA A 111 13.86 -1.25 -2.20
N GLU A 112 13.16 -1.46 -3.32
CA GLU A 112 12.18 -0.51 -3.84
C GLU A 112 10.99 -0.36 -2.89
N TYR A 113 10.46 -1.45 -2.33
CA TYR A 113 9.37 -1.38 -1.35
C TYR A 113 9.79 -0.72 -0.04
N GLU A 114 11.00 -1.00 0.45
CA GLU A 114 11.55 -0.35 1.65
C GLU A 114 11.72 1.16 1.43
N ALA A 115 12.27 1.55 0.27
CA ALA A 115 12.39 2.95 -0.13
C ALA A 115 11.03 3.64 -0.26
N ARG A 116 10.06 3.00 -0.92
CA ARG A 116 8.67 3.50 -1.06
C ARG A 116 7.99 3.64 0.31
N THR A 117 8.19 2.70 1.22
CA THR A 117 7.61 2.75 2.57
C THR A 117 8.20 3.90 3.38
N SER A 118 9.53 4.09 3.31
CA SER A 118 10.20 5.22 3.96
C SER A 118 9.74 6.56 3.37
N ALA A 119 9.61 6.65 2.05
CA ALA A 119 9.13 7.85 1.37
C ALA A 119 7.68 8.17 1.76
N ALA A 120 6.79 7.17 1.77
CA ALA A 120 5.39 7.33 2.16
C ALA A 120 5.24 7.86 3.59
N GLY A 121 6.08 7.40 4.54
CA GLY A 121 6.09 7.94 5.90
C GLY A 121 6.42 9.44 5.95
N GLY A 122 7.43 9.87 5.19
CA GLY A 122 7.80 11.28 5.06
C GLY A 122 6.72 12.12 4.38
N GLU A 123 6.11 11.60 3.32
CA GLU A 123 5.02 12.26 2.59
C GLU A 123 3.78 12.45 3.46
N VAL A 124 3.40 11.46 4.27
CA VAL A 124 2.28 11.58 5.22
C VAL A 124 2.57 12.66 6.25
N GLN A 125 3.79 12.70 6.80
CA GLN A 125 4.15 13.73 7.77
C GLN A 125 4.11 15.13 7.14
N ALA A 126 4.66 15.29 5.94
CA ALA A 126 4.60 16.54 5.19
C ALA A 126 3.15 16.95 4.85
N MET A 127 2.29 15.98 4.52
CA MET A 127 0.86 16.21 4.28
C MET A 127 0.15 16.68 5.55
N LEU A 128 0.43 16.07 6.71
CA LEU A 128 -0.13 16.49 8.00
C LEU A 128 0.32 17.90 8.39
N ASP A 129 1.60 18.22 8.22
CA ASP A 129 2.12 19.54 8.56
C ASP A 129 1.56 20.62 7.64
N ARG A 130 1.40 20.32 6.35
CA ARG A 130 0.70 21.21 5.40
C ARG A 130 -0.77 21.40 5.79
N ALA A 131 -1.49 20.32 6.07
CA ALA A 131 -2.90 20.37 6.45
C ALA A 131 -3.11 21.17 7.75
N ARG A 132 -2.21 21.04 8.72
CA ARG A 132 -2.22 21.86 9.95
C ARG A 132 -2.00 23.34 9.63
N GLY A 133 -0.99 23.66 8.83
CA GLY A 133 -0.72 25.04 8.43
C GLY A 133 -1.89 25.67 7.66
N GLU A 134 -2.52 24.92 6.75
CA GLU A 134 -3.71 25.37 6.02
C GLU A 134 -4.92 25.54 6.96
N ALA A 135 -5.14 24.63 7.91
CA ALA A 135 -6.21 24.74 8.89
C ALA A 135 -6.05 25.97 9.79
N ASP A 136 -4.83 26.21 10.31
CA ASP A 136 -4.54 27.38 11.12
C ASP A 136 -4.74 28.68 10.33
N GLY A 137 -4.34 28.69 9.05
CA GLY A 137 -4.59 29.81 8.14
C GLY A 137 -6.08 30.09 7.91
N ILE A 138 -6.88 29.03 7.69
CA ILE A 138 -8.34 29.14 7.53
C ILE A 138 -8.98 29.68 8.81
N VAL A 139 -8.59 29.18 9.98
CA VAL A 139 -9.13 29.65 11.27
C VAL A 139 -8.76 31.11 11.51
N ALA A 140 -7.52 31.52 11.21
CA ALA A 140 -7.10 32.91 11.33
C ALA A 140 -7.91 33.83 10.40
N GLN A 141 -8.08 33.45 9.13
CA GLN A 141 -8.87 34.22 8.17
C GLN A 141 -10.35 34.28 8.58
N ALA A 142 -10.92 33.17 9.02
CA ALA A 142 -12.31 33.12 9.48
C ALA A 142 -12.56 34.02 10.69
N ARG A 143 -11.59 34.14 11.61
CA ARG A 143 -11.66 35.08 12.73
C ARG A 143 -11.65 36.54 12.24
N LEU A 144 -10.74 36.89 11.34
CA LEU A 144 -10.69 38.23 10.76
C LEU A 144 -11.99 38.59 10.04
N ASP A 145 -12.53 37.67 9.25
CA ASP A 145 -13.79 37.87 8.52
C ASP A 145 -14.98 37.98 9.48
N ALA A 146 -15.00 37.20 10.56
CA ALA A 146 -16.02 37.28 11.60
C ALA A 146 -15.98 38.64 12.33
N ASP A 147 -14.79 39.09 12.72
CA ASP A 147 -14.61 40.39 13.37
C ASP A 147 -15.03 41.54 12.45
N ALA A 148 -14.66 41.48 11.18
CA ALA A 148 -15.07 42.45 10.16
C ALA A 148 -16.60 42.45 9.96
N LEU A 149 -17.23 41.27 9.97
CA LEU A 149 -18.68 41.15 9.85
C LEU A 149 -19.39 41.75 11.07
N VAL A 150 -18.90 41.47 12.28
CA VAL A 150 -19.43 42.04 13.52
C VAL A 150 -19.30 43.56 13.50
N ALA A 151 -18.12 44.10 13.19
CA ALA A 151 -17.90 45.54 13.09
C ALA A 151 -18.86 46.20 12.09
N ARG A 152 -19.04 45.61 10.90
CA ARG A 152 -19.99 46.11 9.90
C ARG A 152 -21.43 46.07 10.40
N ARG A 153 -21.82 45.01 11.10
CA ARG A 153 -23.18 44.86 11.66
C ARG A 153 -23.45 45.88 12.75
N THR A 154 -22.48 46.12 13.63
CA THR A 154 -22.55 47.15 14.66
C THR A 154 -22.70 48.53 14.05
N ALA A 155 -21.85 48.90 13.08
CA ALA A 155 -21.94 50.19 12.40
C ALA A 155 -23.29 50.39 11.68
N MET A 156 -23.84 49.34 11.06
CA MET A 156 -25.18 49.40 10.46
C MET A 156 -26.29 49.57 11.50
N ALA A 157 -26.17 48.93 12.67
CA ALA A 157 -27.13 49.07 13.76
C ALA A 157 -27.08 50.49 14.35
N GLU A 158 -25.88 51.00 14.61
CA GLU A 158 -25.66 52.38 15.08
C GLU A 158 -26.22 53.41 14.08
N ALA A 159 -25.96 53.22 12.78
CA ALA A 159 -26.51 54.10 11.74
C ALA A 159 -28.04 54.08 11.70
N LYS A 160 -28.67 52.90 11.91
CA LYS A 160 -30.12 52.76 12.00
C LYS A 160 -30.68 53.43 13.25
N ILE A 161 -30.03 53.27 14.41
CA ILE A 161 -30.43 53.93 15.65
C ILE A 161 -30.35 55.44 15.48
N ALA A 162 -29.24 55.97 14.97
CA ALA A 162 -29.07 57.41 14.73
C ALA A 162 -30.08 57.97 13.71
N ALA A 163 -30.50 57.17 12.71
CA ALA A 163 -31.57 57.56 11.81
C ALA A 163 -32.94 57.57 12.50
N ALA A 164 -33.24 56.55 13.32
CA ALA A 164 -34.48 56.46 14.08
C ALA A 164 -34.60 57.57 15.13
N GLU A 165 -33.51 57.92 15.83
CA GLU A 165 -33.46 59.03 16.78
C GLU A 165 -33.78 60.37 16.11
N ARG A 166 -33.16 60.64 14.95
CA ARG A 166 -33.45 61.85 14.17
C ARG A 166 -34.91 61.91 13.74
N ALA A 167 -35.47 60.78 13.29
CA ALA A 167 -36.88 60.69 12.92
C ALA A 167 -37.81 60.91 14.13
N ALA A 168 -37.50 60.32 15.29
CA ALA A 168 -38.27 60.49 16.52
C ALA A 168 -38.26 61.94 17.01
N VAL A 169 -37.09 62.59 17.00
CA VAL A 169 -36.98 64.02 17.35
C VAL A 169 -37.79 64.89 16.39
N ALA A 170 -37.73 64.61 15.09
CA ALA A 170 -38.53 65.32 14.09
C ALA A 170 -40.04 65.13 14.32
N ASP A 171 -40.49 63.91 14.64
CA ASP A 171 -41.89 63.60 14.93
C ASP A 171 -42.38 64.32 16.20
N VAL A 172 -41.59 64.31 17.28
CA VAL A 172 -41.93 65.06 18.51
C VAL A 172 -42.05 66.56 18.23
N ARG A 173 -41.11 67.13 17.48
CA ARG A 173 -41.18 68.55 17.09
C ARG A 173 -42.42 68.86 16.27
N ALA A 174 -42.77 68.01 15.30
CA ALA A 174 -43.97 68.17 14.50
C ALA A 174 -45.25 68.09 15.36
N ARG A 175 -45.33 67.13 16.29
CA ARG A 175 -46.46 67.02 17.23
C ARG A 175 -46.60 68.24 18.13
N VAL A 176 -45.49 68.76 18.67
CA VAL A 176 -45.50 69.96 19.50
C VAL A 176 -45.93 71.19 18.69
N ALA A 177 -45.40 71.36 17.46
CA ALA A 177 -45.80 72.46 16.58
C ALA A 177 -47.30 72.40 16.23
N ASN A 178 -47.82 71.22 15.92
CA ASN A 178 -49.24 71.01 15.66
C ASN A 178 -50.10 71.30 16.91
N ALA A 179 -49.69 70.81 18.08
CA ALA A 179 -50.41 71.06 19.34
C ALA A 179 -50.40 72.56 19.71
N ALA A 180 -49.26 73.24 19.56
CA ALA A 180 -49.14 74.67 19.80
C ALA A 180 -50.01 75.48 18.83
N THR A 181 -50.01 75.11 17.55
CA THR A 181 -50.86 75.76 16.53
C THR A 181 -52.34 75.55 16.81
N ALA A 182 -52.74 74.32 17.20
CA ALA A 182 -54.12 74.01 17.58
C ALA A 182 -54.56 74.79 18.83
N ALA A 183 -53.71 74.88 19.85
CA ALA A 183 -53.99 75.67 21.06
C ALA A 183 -54.08 77.16 20.74
N ALA A 184 -53.17 77.70 19.92
CA ALA A 184 -53.23 79.08 19.46
C ALA A 184 -54.52 79.37 18.67
N ALA A 185 -54.90 78.47 17.75
CA ALA A 185 -56.14 78.58 17.00
C ALA A 185 -57.39 78.57 17.92
N HIS A 186 -57.39 77.74 18.97
CA HIS A 186 -58.47 77.69 19.96
C HIS A 186 -58.57 79.01 20.75
N ILE A 187 -57.44 79.52 21.27
CA ILE A 187 -57.41 80.79 22.01
C ILE A 187 -57.85 81.95 21.12
N ILE A 188 -57.41 81.99 19.86
CA ILE A 188 -57.86 82.99 18.89
C ILE A 188 -59.37 82.89 18.71
N ALA A 189 -59.91 81.69 18.48
CA ALA A 189 -61.36 81.48 18.31
C ALA A 189 -62.19 81.92 19.52
N GLU A 190 -61.70 81.70 20.74
CA GLU A 190 -62.36 82.16 21.98
C GLU A 190 -62.32 83.68 22.18
N ARG A 191 -61.27 84.34 21.65
CA ARG A 191 -61.03 85.78 21.82
C ARG A 191 -61.48 86.63 20.63
N HIS A 192 -61.94 86.02 19.55
CA HIS A 192 -62.37 86.70 18.33
C HIS A 192 -63.82 87.16 18.46
N GLY A 193 -64.02 88.46 18.65
CA GLY A 193 -65.32 89.13 18.68
C GLY A 193 -65.39 90.27 17.67
N VAL A 194 -66.60 90.74 17.36
CA VAL A 194 -66.83 91.79 16.33
C VAL A 194 -66.03 93.08 16.59
N ALA A 195 -65.69 93.38 17.85
CA ALA A 195 -64.92 94.56 18.22
C ALA A 195 -63.41 94.38 17.93
N GLU A 196 -62.84 93.23 18.30
CA GLU A 196 -61.45 92.86 18.05
C GLU A 196 -61.15 92.76 16.55
N ASP A 197 -62.10 92.24 15.76
CA ASP A 197 -61.97 92.07 14.30
C ASP A 197 -61.87 93.42 13.59
N ARG A 198 -62.73 94.37 13.99
CA ARG A 198 -62.68 95.74 13.48
C ARG A 198 -61.36 96.42 13.84
N ALA A 199 -60.82 96.18 15.04
CA ALA A 199 -59.53 96.72 15.46
C ALA A 199 -58.35 96.09 14.70
N LEU A 200 -58.43 94.81 14.32
CA LEU A 200 -57.46 94.15 13.44
C LEU A 200 -57.52 94.72 12.01
N VAL A 201 -58.71 94.82 11.43
CA VAL A 201 -58.92 95.38 10.08
C VAL A 201 -58.40 96.81 9.98
N ASN A 202 -58.71 97.68 10.96
CA ASN A 202 -58.21 99.06 10.97
C ASN A 202 -56.67 99.12 11.09
N ARG A 203 -56.05 98.20 11.83
CA ARG A 203 -54.58 98.08 11.92
C ARG A 203 -53.96 97.65 10.60
N THR A 204 -54.50 96.62 9.96
CA THR A 204 -54.01 96.14 8.66
C THR A 204 -54.16 97.21 7.57
N ILE A 205 -55.28 97.93 7.56
CA ILE A 205 -55.49 99.09 6.65
C ILE A 205 -54.45 100.18 6.92
N SER A 206 -54.16 100.47 8.19
CA SER A 206 -53.17 101.48 8.57
C SER A 206 -51.73 101.07 8.21
N ASP A 207 -51.36 99.80 8.40
CA ASP A 207 -50.03 99.28 8.04
C ASP A 207 -49.82 99.23 6.52
N LEU A 208 -50.85 98.84 5.76
CA LEU A 208 -50.81 98.92 4.30
C LEU A 208 -50.74 100.37 3.79
N GLY A 209 -51.41 101.30 4.48
CA GLY A 209 -51.31 102.74 4.20
C GLY A 209 -49.97 103.37 4.60
N ARG A 210 -49.12 102.65 5.36
CA ARG A 210 -47.80 103.12 5.84
C ARG A 210 -46.63 102.63 4.97
N LEU A 211 -46.86 101.60 4.15
CA LEU A 211 -45.87 100.99 3.27
C LEU A 211 -45.80 101.65 1.87
N ASN A 212 -46.43 102.81 1.70
CA ASN A 212 -46.38 103.67 0.52
C ASN A 212 -46.03 105.10 0.96
#